data_AF-A0A9W8L7N5-F1
#
_entry.id   AF-A0A9W8L7N5-F1
#
_cell.length_a   1.000
_cell.length_b   1.000
_cell.length_c   1.000
_cell.angle_alpha   90.00
_cell.angle_beta   90.00
_cell.angle_gamma   90.00
#
_symmetry.space_group_name_H-M   'P 1'
#
loop_
_entity.id
_entity.type
_entity.pdbx_description
1 polymer ?
#
loop_
_entity_poly.entity_id
_entity_poly.type
_entity_poly.pdbx_seq_one_letter_code
_entity_poly.pdbx_strand_id
1 'polypeptide(L)'
;MSGSSSSSDIPKIQLESKEDVIFLQRQLTSFLDQTLGTNAALRDAPFTDEQRSEAQKLVLERLQQWTQNVWAMAGPSMAVNGFAYDEAMSEKSRIEPLDEALKAEVEALREEADNLLLSVTSKRRAVPDQIERLVADAVWRESLAAEHTTAIKGLGAEKGDEPLPYVAERVNAEFEHALQLAQKIKAEAPSTAAKLRRLAETVEDTKERVVRDHEDDLNVRRVLVDQPALANKSVGTSVDAHLLAHKAALHAIAAD
;
A
#
# COMPACT_ATOMS: atom_id res chain seq x y z
N MET A 1 -1.23 -12.03 37.18
CA MET A 1 -1.51 -11.39 35.88
C MET A 1 -1.77 -12.52 34.91
N SER A 2 -3.03 -12.76 34.56
CA SER A 2 -3.42 -13.91 33.73
C SER A 2 -3.14 -13.57 32.28
N GLY A 3 -2.09 -14.18 31.70
CA GLY A 3 -1.89 -14.14 30.25
C GLY A 3 -3.06 -14.87 29.59
N SER A 4 -3.87 -14.13 28.82
CA SER A 4 -4.94 -14.71 28.03
C SER A 4 -4.36 -15.63 26.97
N SER A 5 -4.86 -16.86 26.97
CA SER A 5 -4.53 -17.96 26.08
C SER A 5 -4.34 -17.55 24.61
N SER A 6 -3.27 -18.05 24.01
CA SER A 6 -3.04 -18.16 22.58
C SER A 6 -4.11 -19.04 21.92
N SER A 7 -5.27 -18.47 21.61
CA SER A 7 -6.34 -19.14 20.86
C SER A 7 -6.01 -19.12 19.36
N SER A 8 -5.16 -20.06 18.93
CA SER A 8 -4.94 -20.55 17.55
C SER A 8 -4.84 -19.52 16.42
N ASP A 9 -3.66 -19.46 15.78
CA ASP A 9 -3.39 -18.78 14.50
C ASP A 9 -4.17 -19.39 13.31
N ILE A 10 -5.49 -19.39 13.37
CA ILE A 10 -6.33 -19.60 12.19
C ILE A 10 -6.42 -18.24 11.49
N PRO A 11 -5.88 -18.09 10.26
CA PRO A 11 -5.90 -16.81 9.55
C PRO A 11 -7.35 -16.41 9.30
N LYS A 12 -7.77 -15.31 9.94
CA LYS A 12 -9.11 -14.75 9.74
C LYS A 12 -9.17 -14.03 8.40
N ILE A 13 -10.26 -14.22 7.68
CA ILE A 13 -10.58 -13.45 6.48
C ILE A 13 -10.90 -12.03 6.94
N GLN A 14 -10.04 -11.07 6.60
CA GLN A 14 -10.28 -9.66 6.85
C GLN A 14 -11.15 -9.12 5.71
N LEU A 15 -12.22 -8.42 6.07
CA LEU A 15 -13.05 -7.63 5.18
C LEU A 15 -12.94 -6.15 5.55
N GLU A 16 -13.00 -5.29 4.54
CA GLU A 16 -12.83 -3.85 4.68
C GLU A 16 -14.07 -3.20 5.28
N SER A 17 -15.26 -3.55 4.78
CA SER A 17 -16.52 -2.96 5.23
C SER A 17 -17.65 -3.97 5.48
N LYS A 18 -18.63 -3.53 6.27
CA LYS A 18 -19.89 -4.26 6.52
C LYS A 18 -20.72 -4.40 5.24
N GLU A 19 -20.63 -3.40 4.38
CA GLU A 19 -21.26 -3.32 3.07
C GLU A 19 -20.83 -4.48 2.17
N ASP A 20 -19.59 -4.96 2.28
CA ASP A 20 -19.06 -6.08 1.49
C ASP A 20 -19.75 -7.40 1.87
N VAL A 21 -19.92 -7.65 3.18
CA VAL A 21 -20.69 -8.80 3.69
C VAL A 21 -22.12 -8.75 3.18
N ILE A 22 -22.77 -7.58 3.29
CA ILE A 22 -24.15 -7.38 2.84
C ILE A 22 -24.27 -7.51 1.31
N PHE A 23 -23.26 -7.05 0.56
CA PHE A 23 -23.19 -7.19 -0.89
C PHE A 23 -23.06 -8.66 -1.29
N LEU A 24 -22.14 -9.41 -0.69
CA LEU A 24 -21.96 -10.85 -0.93
C LEU A 24 -23.21 -11.65 -0.56
N GLN A 25 -23.86 -11.32 0.56
CA GLN A 25 -25.15 -11.91 0.95
C GLN A 25 -26.23 -11.66 -0.11
N ARG A 26 -26.38 -10.41 -0.57
CA ARG A 26 -27.34 -10.04 -1.63
C ARG A 26 -27.02 -10.69 -2.96
N GLN A 27 -25.75 -10.74 -3.35
CA GLN A 27 -25.29 -11.35 -4.60
C GLN A 27 -25.56 -12.86 -4.58
N LEU A 28 -25.27 -13.55 -3.47
CA LEU A 28 -25.59 -14.96 -3.29
C LEU A 28 -27.11 -15.20 -3.33
N THR A 29 -27.92 -14.41 -2.64
CA THR A 29 -29.39 -14.54 -2.71
C THR A 29 -29.92 -14.29 -4.12
N SER A 30 -29.48 -13.22 -4.79
CA SER A 30 -29.85 -12.92 -6.18
C SER A 30 -29.42 -14.03 -7.15
N PHE A 31 -28.24 -14.62 -6.94
CA PHE A 31 -27.78 -15.77 -7.71
C PHE A 31 -28.66 -17.00 -7.48
N LEU A 32 -29.01 -17.30 -6.23
CA LEU A 32 -29.91 -18.40 -5.90
C LEU A 32 -31.30 -18.20 -6.52
N ASP A 33 -31.87 -16.99 -6.44
CA ASP A 33 -33.16 -16.66 -7.05
C ASP A 33 -33.11 -16.77 -8.60
N GLN A 34 -32.04 -16.27 -9.23
CA GLN A 34 -31.82 -16.40 -10.67
C GLN A 34 -31.64 -17.86 -11.09
N THR A 35 -30.89 -18.65 -10.32
CA THR A 35 -30.65 -20.08 -10.58
C THR A 35 -31.95 -20.88 -10.41
N LEU A 36 -32.78 -20.52 -9.43
CA LEU A 36 -34.10 -21.11 -9.19
C LEU A 36 -35.08 -20.77 -10.32
N GLY A 37 -35.12 -19.51 -10.76
CA GLY A 37 -35.99 -19.04 -11.86
C GLY A 37 -35.57 -19.56 -13.24
N THR A 38 -34.27 -19.83 -13.44
CA THR A 38 -33.74 -20.47 -14.66
C THR A 38 -33.72 -21.99 -14.59
N ASN A 39 -34.10 -22.58 -13.43
CA ASN A 39 -34.02 -24.02 -13.21
C ASN A 39 -35.01 -24.79 -14.12
N ALA A 40 -34.47 -25.45 -15.14
CA ALA A 40 -35.22 -26.28 -16.07
C ALA A 40 -36.03 -27.39 -15.35
N ALA A 41 -35.55 -27.90 -14.21
CA ALA A 41 -36.27 -28.94 -13.45
C ALA A 41 -37.52 -28.43 -12.73
N LEU A 42 -37.64 -27.12 -12.47
CA LEU A 42 -38.88 -26.51 -11.96
C LEU A 42 -39.74 -25.99 -13.12
N ARG A 43 -39.12 -25.35 -14.13
CA ARG A 43 -39.81 -24.73 -15.26
C ARG A 43 -40.42 -25.76 -16.23
N ASP A 44 -39.63 -26.74 -16.67
CA ASP A 44 -39.97 -27.66 -17.75
C ASP A 44 -40.62 -28.97 -17.25
N ALA A 45 -40.82 -29.09 -15.93
CA ALA A 45 -41.50 -30.23 -15.32
C ALA A 45 -43.04 -30.14 -15.46
N PRO A 46 -43.73 -31.29 -15.57
CA PRO A 46 -45.18 -31.38 -15.80
C PRO A 46 -46.01 -31.17 -14.51
N PHE A 47 -45.69 -30.12 -13.75
CA PHE A 47 -46.45 -29.68 -12.59
C PHE A 47 -47.50 -28.64 -12.97
N THR A 48 -48.57 -28.52 -12.19
CA THR A 48 -49.46 -27.35 -12.29
C THR A 48 -48.72 -26.09 -11.81
N ASP A 49 -49.15 -24.91 -12.25
CA ASP A 49 -48.48 -23.66 -11.85
C ASP A 49 -48.55 -23.43 -10.32
N GLU A 50 -49.62 -23.89 -9.66
CA GLU A 50 -49.75 -23.90 -8.20
C GLU A 50 -48.66 -24.77 -7.55
N GLN A 51 -48.53 -26.03 -7.98
CA GLN A 51 -47.51 -26.97 -7.50
C GLN A 51 -46.08 -26.47 -7.76
N ARG A 52 -45.84 -25.86 -8.94
CA ARG A 52 -44.56 -25.23 -9.26
C ARG A 52 -44.26 -24.08 -8.29
N SER A 53 -45.25 -23.25 -7.96
CA SER A 53 -45.08 -22.14 -7.02
C SER A 53 -44.81 -22.61 -5.59
N GLU A 54 -45.44 -23.71 -5.15
CA GLU A 54 -45.21 -24.30 -3.81
C GLU A 54 -43.83 -24.95 -3.72
N ALA A 55 -43.44 -25.73 -4.73
CA ALA A 55 -42.10 -26.32 -4.82
C ALA A 55 -41.01 -25.22 -4.86
N GLN A 56 -41.22 -24.15 -5.62
CA GLN A 56 -40.30 -23.01 -5.68
C GLN A 56 -40.16 -22.33 -4.32
N LYS A 57 -41.25 -22.09 -3.59
CA LYS A 57 -41.22 -21.54 -2.22
C LYS A 57 -40.46 -22.43 -1.25
N LEU A 58 -40.73 -23.74 -1.26
CA LEU A 58 -40.10 -24.69 -0.35
C LEU A 58 -38.59 -24.81 -0.60
N VAL A 59 -38.17 -24.87 -1.88
CA VAL A 59 -36.75 -24.87 -2.23
C VAL A 59 -36.08 -23.55 -1.83
N LEU A 60 -36.73 -22.41 -2.08
CA LEU A 60 -36.23 -21.09 -1.70
C LEU A 60 -36.06 -20.94 -0.18
N GLU A 61 -37.02 -21.39 0.63
CA GLU A 61 -36.93 -21.44 2.10
C GLU A 61 -35.72 -22.28 2.56
N ARG A 62 -35.51 -23.45 1.95
CA ARG A 62 -34.35 -24.31 2.26
C ARG A 62 -33.01 -23.69 1.83
N LEU A 63 -32.96 -23.01 0.69
CA LEU A 63 -31.78 -22.28 0.23
C LEU A 63 -31.46 -21.08 1.12
N GLN A 64 -32.47 -20.36 1.61
CA GLN A 64 -32.30 -19.29 2.59
C GLN A 64 -31.78 -19.84 3.93
N GLN A 65 -32.36 -20.94 4.44
CA GLN A 65 -31.87 -21.61 5.64
C GLN A 65 -30.42 -22.10 5.49
N TRP A 66 -30.08 -22.70 4.35
CA TRP A 66 -28.71 -23.10 4.03
C TRP A 66 -27.76 -21.89 3.98
N THR A 67 -28.16 -20.80 3.34
CA THR A 67 -27.37 -19.56 3.27
C THR A 67 -27.09 -19.00 4.67
N GLN A 68 -28.10 -18.94 5.54
CA GLN A 68 -27.94 -18.53 6.95
C GLN A 68 -26.95 -19.43 7.70
N ASN A 69 -27.03 -20.75 7.50
CA ASN A 69 -26.10 -21.70 8.12
C ASN A 69 -24.65 -21.50 7.62
N VAL A 70 -24.45 -21.24 6.31
CA VAL A 70 -23.13 -20.94 5.73
C VAL A 70 -22.53 -19.70 6.39
N TRP A 71 -23.28 -18.61 6.51
CA TRP A 71 -22.80 -17.39 7.17
C TRP A 71 -22.56 -17.58 8.69
N ALA A 72 -23.37 -18.40 9.36
CA ALA A 72 -23.14 -18.74 10.77
C ALA A 72 -21.88 -19.60 10.99
N MET A 73 -21.52 -20.46 10.03
CA MET A 73 -20.28 -21.24 10.05
C MET A 73 -19.05 -20.41 9.66
N ALA A 74 -19.19 -19.50 8.68
CA ALA A 74 -18.11 -18.65 8.21
C ALA A 74 -17.79 -17.49 9.17
N GLY A 75 -18.81 -16.92 9.83
CA GLY A 75 -18.70 -15.73 10.68
C GLY A 75 -17.53 -15.76 11.70
N PRO A 76 -17.33 -16.82 12.49
CA PRO A 76 -16.21 -16.91 13.44
C PRO A 76 -14.81 -16.83 12.80
N SER A 77 -14.69 -17.22 11.53
CA SER A 77 -13.47 -17.16 10.72
C SER A 77 -13.28 -15.83 9.98
N MET A 78 -14.25 -14.91 10.10
CA MET A 78 -14.24 -13.60 9.46
C MET A 78 -14.03 -12.49 10.48
N ALA A 79 -13.37 -11.41 10.04
CA ALA A 79 -13.26 -10.15 10.76
C ALA A 79 -13.58 -9.01 9.81
N VAL A 80 -14.29 -7.98 10.28
CA VAL A 80 -14.68 -6.80 9.49
C VAL A 80 -14.07 -5.59 10.16
N ASN A 81 -13.16 -4.90 9.46
CA ASN A 81 -12.36 -3.80 10.01
C ASN A 81 -11.74 -4.15 11.39
N GLY A 82 -11.20 -5.37 11.53
CA GLY A 82 -10.62 -5.89 12.78
C GLY A 82 -11.61 -6.37 13.86
N PHE A 83 -12.91 -6.07 13.76
CA PHE A 83 -13.94 -6.55 14.68
C PHE A 83 -14.41 -7.97 14.34
N ALA A 84 -14.92 -8.70 15.32
CA ALA A 84 -15.54 -10.01 15.08
C ALA A 84 -16.84 -9.85 14.27
N TYR A 85 -17.14 -10.82 13.39
CA TYR A 85 -18.32 -10.80 12.52
C TYR A 85 -19.64 -10.47 13.24
N ASP A 86 -19.93 -11.13 14.37
CA ASP A 86 -21.17 -10.92 15.13
C ASP A 86 -21.29 -9.49 15.69
N GLU A 87 -20.16 -8.91 16.11
CA GLU A 87 -20.09 -7.54 16.61
C GLU A 87 -20.26 -6.52 15.47
N ALA A 88 -19.57 -6.72 14.35
CA ALA A 88 -19.65 -5.86 13.18
C ALA A 88 -21.02 -5.91 12.48
N MET A 89 -21.67 -7.07 12.45
CA MET A 89 -22.99 -7.23 11.84
C MET A 89 -24.12 -6.70 12.72
N SER A 90 -23.91 -6.53 14.03
CA SER A 90 -24.91 -5.94 14.93
C SER A 90 -25.37 -4.54 14.48
N GLU A 91 -26.61 -4.16 14.77
CA GLU A 91 -27.20 -2.89 14.29
C GLU A 91 -26.63 -1.64 15.02
N LYS A 92 -25.88 -1.86 16.11
CA LYS A 92 -25.31 -0.80 16.95
C LYS A 92 -23.92 -0.34 16.50
N SER A 93 -23.20 -1.19 15.78
CA SER A 93 -21.88 -0.90 15.22
C SER A 93 -22.02 -0.14 13.90
N ARG A 94 -22.15 1.19 14.02
CA ARG A 94 -21.76 2.12 12.95
C ARG A 94 -20.24 2.12 12.87
N ILE A 95 -19.69 1.11 12.19
CA ILE A 95 -18.26 1.07 11.87
C ILE A 95 -18.03 2.08 10.75
N GLU A 96 -17.11 3.01 10.97
CA GLU A 96 -16.64 3.90 9.91
C GLU A 96 -15.81 3.07 8.93
N PRO A 97 -16.01 3.21 7.61
CA PRO A 97 -15.23 2.48 6.61
C PRO A 97 -13.76 2.90 6.69
N LEU A 98 -12.86 1.98 6.35
CA LEU A 98 -11.43 2.25 6.36
C LEU A 98 -11.06 3.26 5.26
N ASP A 99 -10.59 4.45 5.66
CA ASP A 99 -10.01 5.42 4.74
C ASP A 99 -8.56 5.04 4.42
N GLU A 100 -8.34 4.45 3.24
CA GLU A 100 -7.01 4.05 2.76
C GLU A 100 -6.07 5.25 2.55
N ALA A 101 -6.59 6.42 2.17
CA ALA A 101 -5.78 7.62 1.97
C ALA A 101 -5.27 8.14 3.31
N LEU A 102 -6.14 8.18 4.34
CA LEU A 102 -5.74 8.51 5.70
C LEU A 102 -4.76 7.49 6.28
N LYS A 103 -4.95 6.19 6.01
CA LYS A 103 -4.00 5.15 6.42
C LYS A 103 -2.62 5.37 5.79
N ALA A 104 -2.56 5.63 4.48
CA ALA A 104 -1.32 5.91 3.78
C ALA A 104 -0.64 7.20 4.29
N GLU A 105 -1.40 8.24 4.61
CA GLU A 105 -0.89 9.46 5.24
C GLU A 105 -0.30 9.18 6.63
N VAL A 106 -0.97 8.39 7.46
CA VAL A 106 -0.48 8.00 8.79
C VAL A 106 0.79 7.13 8.70
N GLU A 107 0.88 6.24 7.70
CA GLU A 107 2.09 5.44 7.45
C GLU A 107 3.26 6.34 6.97
N ALA A 108 3.02 7.25 6.02
CA ALA A 108 4.03 8.21 5.56
C ALA A 108 4.52 9.16 6.68
N LEU A 109 3.62 9.67 7.53
CA LEU A 109 3.97 10.51 8.68
C LEU A 109 4.76 9.74 9.74
N ARG A 110 4.54 8.43 9.90
CA ARG A 110 5.38 7.57 10.76
C ARG A 110 6.78 7.41 10.20
N GLU A 111 6.90 7.13 8.90
CA GLU A 111 8.21 7.06 8.23
C GLU A 111 8.97 8.39 8.31
N GLU A 112 8.30 9.54 8.13
CA GLU A 112 8.93 10.86 8.31
C GLU A 112 9.38 11.07 9.77
N ALA A 113 8.55 10.74 10.75
CA ALA A 113 8.88 10.86 12.17
C ALA A 113 10.09 9.98 12.56
N ASP A 114 10.15 8.73 12.08
CA ASP A 114 11.26 7.81 12.33
C ASP A 114 12.55 8.29 11.65
N ASN A 115 12.48 8.77 10.40
CA ASN A 115 13.62 9.38 9.71
C ASN A 115 14.13 10.63 10.43
N LEU A 116 13.23 11.47 10.96
CA LEU A 116 13.60 12.66 11.73
C LEU A 116 14.20 12.28 13.09
N LEU A 117 13.70 11.24 13.75
CA LEU A 117 14.28 10.66 14.98
C LEU A 117 15.70 10.14 14.73
N LEU A 118 15.92 9.41 13.63
CA LEU A 118 17.24 8.93 13.20
C LEU A 118 18.19 10.10 12.88
N SER A 119 17.69 11.15 12.22
CA SER A 119 18.46 12.37 11.94
C SER A 119 18.88 13.09 13.24
N VAL A 120 17.96 13.25 14.19
CA VAL A 120 18.22 13.89 15.49
C VAL A 120 19.18 13.07 16.35
N THR A 121 19.03 11.75 16.41
CA THR A 121 19.95 10.87 17.17
C THR A 121 21.34 10.83 16.55
N SER A 122 21.45 10.79 15.21
CA SER A 122 22.72 10.93 14.48
C SER A 122 23.40 12.28 14.79
N LYS A 123 22.65 13.39 14.71
CA LYS A 123 23.18 14.73 15.05
C LYS A 123 23.60 14.82 16.52
N ARG A 124 22.80 14.31 17.46
CA ARG A 124 23.15 14.26 18.90
C ARG A 124 24.45 13.49 19.18
N ARG A 125 24.79 12.51 18.33
CA ARG A 125 26.05 11.75 18.43
C ARG A 125 27.22 12.45 17.75
N ALA A 126 27.03 12.98 16.53
CA ALA A 126 28.13 13.48 15.71
C ALA A 126 28.48 14.97 15.92
N VAL A 127 27.49 15.80 16.29
CA VAL A 127 27.69 17.25 16.44
C VAL A 127 28.57 17.61 17.64
N PRO A 128 28.46 16.98 18.84
CA PRO A 128 29.36 17.27 19.95
C PRO A 128 30.83 17.05 19.60
N ASP A 129 31.19 15.89 19.02
CA ASP A 129 32.55 15.57 18.57
C ASP A 129 33.10 16.58 17.54
N GLN A 130 32.24 17.10 16.66
CA GLN A 130 32.62 18.11 15.67
C GLN A 130 32.85 19.48 16.32
N ILE A 131 31.99 19.88 17.26
CA ILE A 131 32.15 21.12 18.02
C ILE A 131 33.41 21.07 18.88
N GLU A 132 33.67 19.95 19.57
CA GLU A 132 34.87 19.77 20.40
C GLU A 132 36.15 19.98 19.58
N ARG A 133 36.24 19.38 18.39
CA ARG A 133 37.39 19.56 17.48
C ARG A 133 37.54 21.01 17.01
N LEU A 134 36.45 21.65 16.60
CA LEU A 134 36.48 23.05 16.14
C LEU A 134 36.87 24.02 17.27
N VAL A 135 36.41 23.76 18.50
CA VAL A 135 36.77 24.56 19.68
C VAL A 135 38.23 24.30 20.06
N ALA A 136 38.71 23.06 20.04
CA ALA A 136 40.10 22.72 20.31
C ALA A 136 41.06 23.39 19.29
N ASP A 137 40.73 23.33 17.99
CA ASP A 137 41.48 24.00 16.92
C ASP A 137 41.50 25.53 17.10
N ALA A 138 40.37 26.13 17.50
CA ALA A 138 40.28 27.57 17.74
C ALA A 138 41.14 27.98 18.94
N VAL A 139 41.00 27.29 20.08
CA VAL A 139 41.79 27.54 21.30
C VAL A 139 43.29 27.34 21.03
N TRP A 140 43.67 26.33 20.25
CA TRP A 140 45.08 26.09 19.89
C TRP A 140 45.67 27.21 19.01
N ARG A 141 44.89 27.76 18.08
CA ARG A 141 45.30 28.94 17.29
C ARG A 141 45.41 30.19 18.15
N GLU A 142 44.48 30.39 19.08
CA GLU A 142 44.52 31.49 20.03
C GLU A 142 45.72 31.38 20.99
N SER A 143 46.05 30.18 21.49
CA SER A 143 47.24 29.99 22.33
C SER A 143 48.53 30.27 21.58
N LEU A 144 48.67 29.83 20.32
CA LEU A 144 49.82 30.19 19.48
C LEU A 144 49.91 31.72 19.24
N ALA A 145 48.80 32.37 18.95
CA ALA A 145 48.76 33.82 18.76
C ALA A 145 49.13 34.58 20.06
N ALA A 146 48.71 34.07 21.22
CA ALA A 146 49.09 34.60 22.53
C ALA A 146 50.60 34.42 22.79
N GLU A 147 51.15 33.23 22.58
CA GLU A 147 52.58 32.96 22.72
C GLU A 147 53.42 33.92 21.85
N HIS A 148 53.09 34.04 20.56
CA HIS A 148 53.80 34.94 19.64
C HIS A 148 53.64 36.43 19.95
N THR A 149 52.56 36.86 20.62
CA THR A 149 52.38 38.28 21.02
C THR A 149 53.06 38.64 22.34
N THR A 150 53.33 37.68 23.23
CA THR A 150 54.08 37.97 24.48
C THR A 150 55.55 38.38 24.26
N ALA A 151 56.11 38.16 23.06
CA ALA A 151 57.46 38.58 22.70
C ALA A 151 57.64 40.11 22.53
N ILE A 152 56.55 40.89 22.39
CA ILE A 152 56.62 42.36 22.19
C ILE A 152 56.42 43.08 23.52
N LYS A 153 57.34 42.87 24.46
CA LYS A 153 57.40 43.62 25.73
C LYS A 153 58.80 44.18 26.00
N GLY A 154 59.33 44.93 25.03
CA GLY A 154 60.68 45.50 25.15
C GLY A 154 61.23 46.31 23.97
N LEU A 155 60.43 46.71 22.97
CA LEU A 155 60.90 47.56 21.88
C LEU A 155 60.08 48.85 21.81
N GLY A 156 60.78 49.97 21.83
CA GLY A 156 60.21 51.31 21.77
C GLY A 156 59.65 51.63 20.39
N ALA A 157 58.84 52.69 20.33
CA ALA A 157 58.25 53.16 19.08
C ALA A 157 59.30 53.80 18.16
N GLU A 158 59.84 53.01 17.23
CA GLU A 158 60.42 53.54 15.99
C GLU A 158 59.53 53.14 14.80
N LYS A 159 59.09 54.16 14.05
CA LYS A 159 58.35 53.98 12.80
C LYS A 159 59.33 53.55 11.71
N GLY A 160 59.39 52.26 11.43
CA GLY A 160 59.88 51.75 10.15
C GLY A 160 58.70 51.50 9.21
N ASP A 161 58.63 52.24 8.10
CA ASP A 161 57.80 51.85 6.95
C ASP A 161 58.48 50.67 6.23
N GLU A 162 58.46 49.48 6.86
CA GLU A 162 58.76 48.24 6.13
C GLU A 162 57.59 47.90 5.21
N PRO A 163 57.79 47.78 3.89
CA PRO A 163 56.74 47.36 2.99
C PRO A 163 56.33 45.93 3.33
N LEU A 164 55.06 45.75 3.70
CA LEU A 164 54.47 44.44 4.01
C LEU A 164 54.81 43.43 2.89
N PRO A 165 55.25 42.21 3.24
CA PRO A 165 55.66 41.22 2.24
C PRO A 165 54.51 40.94 1.27
N TYR A 166 54.81 41.03 -0.02
CA TYR A 166 53.84 41.01 -1.11
C TYR A 166 53.15 39.63 -1.21
N VAL A 167 51.99 39.48 -0.56
CA VAL A 167 51.20 38.22 -0.46
C VAL A 167 50.56 37.79 -1.80
N ALA A 168 50.98 38.38 -2.92
CA ALA A 168 50.34 38.19 -4.22
C ALA A 168 50.41 36.75 -4.72
N GLU A 169 51.47 35.98 -4.44
CA GLU A 169 51.55 34.58 -4.88
C GLU A 169 50.39 33.74 -4.33
N ARG A 170 50.04 33.92 -3.06
CA ARG A 170 48.91 33.22 -2.43
C ARG A 170 47.56 33.73 -2.96
N VAL A 171 47.38 35.04 -3.08
CA VAL A 171 46.14 35.63 -3.61
C VAL A 171 45.92 35.21 -5.08
N ASN A 172 46.99 35.18 -5.88
CA ASN A 172 46.95 34.71 -7.27
C ASN A 172 46.65 33.21 -7.34
N ALA A 173 47.24 32.38 -6.47
CA ALA A 173 46.93 30.95 -6.43
C ALA A 173 45.47 30.66 -6.02
N GLU A 174 44.94 31.38 -5.03
CA GLU A 174 43.52 31.29 -4.64
C GLU A 174 42.59 31.75 -5.79
N PHE A 175 42.98 32.80 -6.53
CA PHE A 175 42.25 33.31 -7.70
C PHE A 175 42.30 32.35 -8.92
N GLU A 176 43.46 31.76 -9.22
CA GLU A 176 43.61 30.73 -10.26
C GLU A 176 42.79 29.48 -9.94
N HIS A 177 42.77 29.05 -8.68
CA HIS A 177 41.94 27.93 -8.24
C HIS A 177 40.44 28.24 -8.42
N ALA A 178 39.99 29.45 -8.07
CA ALA A 178 38.61 29.89 -8.30
C ALA A 178 38.25 29.93 -9.80
N LEU A 179 39.16 30.38 -10.67
CA LEU A 179 38.99 30.34 -12.13
C LEU A 179 38.88 28.91 -12.67
N GLN A 180 39.73 27.98 -12.20
CA GLN A 180 39.65 26.57 -12.59
C GLN A 180 38.33 25.93 -12.15
N LEU A 181 37.84 26.23 -10.94
CA LEU A 181 36.55 25.76 -10.45
C LEU A 181 35.39 26.28 -11.32
N ALA A 182 35.40 27.58 -11.66
CA ALA A 182 34.39 28.18 -12.53
C ALA A 182 34.39 27.56 -13.94
N GLN A 183 35.57 27.23 -14.49
CA GLN A 183 35.69 26.52 -15.77
C GLN A 183 35.14 25.10 -15.71
N LYS A 184 35.42 24.34 -14.63
CA LYS A 184 34.84 22.99 -14.41
C LYS A 184 33.31 23.04 -14.33
N ILE A 185 32.75 23.95 -13.53
CA ILE A 185 31.30 24.15 -13.41
C ILE A 185 30.70 24.49 -14.78
N LYS A 186 31.33 25.37 -15.57
CA LYS A 186 30.89 25.71 -16.93
C LYS A 186 30.90 24.51 -17.89
N ALA A 187 31.83 23.57 -17.74
CA ALA A 187 31.91 22.36 -18.56
C ALA A 187 30.88 21.28 -18.11
N GLU A 188 30.62 21.17 -16.81
CA GLU A 188 29.72 20.15 -16.25
C GLU A 188 28.23 20.55 -16.29
N ALA A 189 27.92 21.84 -16.12
CA ALA A 189 26.55 22.37 -16.15
C ALA A 189 25.70 21.96 -17.39
N PRO A 190 26.19 21.98 -18.64
CA PRO A 190 25.40 21.48 -19.78
C PRO A 190 25.16 19.97 -19.72
N SER A 191 26.08 19.19 -19.15
CA SER A 191 25.94 17.74 -18.99
C SER A 191 24.90 17.39 -17.92
N THR A 192 24.91 18.09 -16.78
CA THR A 192 23.90 17.90 -15.73
C THR A 192 22.53 18.38 -16.19
N ALA A 193 22.43 19.53 -16.88
CA ALA A 193 21.18 20.00 -17.48
C ALA A 193 20.60 19.01 -18.51
N ALA A 194 21.44 18.40 -19.35
CA ALA A 194 21.01 17.38 -20.30
C ALA A 194 20.51 16.09 -19.61
N LYS A 195 21.16 15.66 -18.52
CA LYS A 195 20.70 14.52 -17.70
C LYS A 195 19.35 14.79 -17.06
N LEU A 196 19.14 15.99 -16.50
CA LEU A 196 17.87 16.38 -15.89
C LEU A 196 16.71 16.44 -16.91
N ARG A 197 16.96 16.92 -18.14
CA ARG A 197 15.96 16.89 -19.21
C ARG A 197 15.54 15.47 -19.59
N ARG A 198 16.51 14.57 -19.79
CA ARG A 198 16.22 13.14 -20.06
C ARG A 198 15.43 12.48 -18.94
N LEU A 199 15.72 12.84 -17.68
CA LEU A 199 15.00 12.30 -16.53
C LEU A 199 13.54 12.81 -16.53
N ALA A 200 13.32 14.10 -16.81
CA ALA A 200 11.97 14.65 -16.96
C ALA A 200 11.19 13.98 -18.12
N GLU A 201 11.84 13.77 -19.28
CA GLU A 201 11.27 13.03 -20.42
C GLU A 201 10.85 11.62 -19.99
N THR A 202 11.72 10.87 -19.28
CA THR A 202 11.36 9.51 -18.79
C THR A 202 10.22 9.49 -17.76
N VAL A 203 9.99 10.57 -17.03
CA VAL A 203 8.90 10.65 -16.03
C VAL A 203 7.55 10.92 -16.68
N GLU A 204 7.49 11.76 -17.73
CA GLU A 204 6.25 11.90 -18.52
C GLU A 204 5.96 10.61 -19.32
N ASP A 205 6.97 9.97 -19.91
CA ASP A 205 6.83 8.66 -20.58
C ASP A 205 6.24 7.57 -19.67
N THR A 206 6.64 7.50 -18.38
CA THR A 206 6.07 6.52 -17.44
C THR A 206 4.65 6.87 -17.03
N LYS A 207 4.34 8.16 -16.84
CA LYS A 207 2.99 8.66 -16.56
C LYS A 207 2.01 8.37 -17.70
N GLU A 208 2.41 8.56 -18.96
CA GLU A 208 1.60 8.22 -20.14
C GLU A 208 1.36 6.72 -20.32
N ARG A 209 2.25 5.85 -19.80
CA ARG A 209 2.04 4.39 -19.80
C ARG A 209 0.99 3.98 -18.76
N VAL A 210 1.15 4.45 -17.52
CA VAL A 210 0.21 4.14 -16.42
C VAL A 210 -1.24 4.54 -16.76
N VAL A 211 -1.44 5.67 -17.45
CA VAL A 211 -2.77 6.08 -17.92
C VAL A 211 -3.35 5.11 -18.96
N ARG A 212 -2.54 4.65 -19.93
CA ARG A 212 -2.99 3.69 -20.95
C ARG A 212 -3.28 2.30 -20.37
N ASP A 213 -2.40 1.80 -19.51
CA ASP A 213 -2.57 0.51 -18.86
C ASP A 213 -3.89 0.47 -18.06
N HIS A 214 -4.28 1.60 -17.45
CA HIS A 214 -5.58 1.75 -16.76
C HIS A 214 -6.79 1.76 -17.72
N GLU A 215 -6.69 2.40 -18.89
CA GLU A 215 -7.75 2.39 -19.90
C GLU A 215 -7.98 1.00 -20.52
N ASP A 216 -6.91 0.25 -20.77
CA ASP A 216 -6.99 -1.11 -21.30
C ASP A 216 -7.63 -2.08 -20.28
N ASP A 217 -7.29 -1.98 -19.00
CA ASP A 217 -7.90 -2.77 -17.91
C ASP A 217 -9.43 -2.54 -17.81
N LEU A 218 -9.89 -1.29 -17.99
CA LEU A 218 -11.31 -0.95 -18.03
C LEU A 218 -12.02 -1.55 -19.25
N ASN A 219 -11.35 -1.61 -20.40
CA ASN A 219 -11.89 -2.22 -21.61
C ASN A 219 -12.01 -3.75 -21.49
N VAL A 220 -11.01 -4.43 -20.92
CA VAL A 220 -11.03 -5.89 -20.69
C VAL A 220 -12.19 -6.28 -19.77
N ARG A 221 -12.41 -5.54 -18.68
CA ARG A 221 -13.54 -5.77 -17.75
C ARG A 221 -14.90 -5.67 -18.46
N ARG A 222 -15.03 -4.78 -19.44
CA ARG A 222 -16.27 -4.58 -20.21
C ARG A 222 -16.60 -5.79 -21.10
N VAL A 223 -15.60 -6.33 -21.80
CA VAL A 223 -15.77 -7.45 -22.74
C VAL A 223 -16.17 -8.75 -22.03
N LEU A 224 -15.68 -8.98 -20.80
CA LEU A 224 -15.96 -10.20 -20.03
C LEU A 224 -17.39 -10.30 -19.48
N VAL A 225 -18.14 -9.19 -19.41
CA VAL A 225 -19.49 -9.14 -18.81
C VAL A 225 -20.60 -9.47 -19.83
N ASP A 226 -20.35 -9.29 -21.13
CA ASP A 226 -21.41 -9.21 -22.15
C ASP A 226 -21.66 -10.50 -22.99
N GLN A 227 -21.18 -11.69 -22.59
CA GLN A 227 -21.41 -12.94 -23.36
C GLN A 227 -22.62 -13.78 -22.87
N PRO A 228 -23.64 -14.03 -23.73
CA PRO A 228 -24.78 -14.90 -23.40
C PRO A 228 -24.52 -16.39 -23.73
N ALA A 229 -24.90 -17.28 -22.82
CA ALA A 229 -24.66 -18.73 -22.94
C ALA A 229 -25.69 -19.46 -23.84
N LEU A 230 -25.21 -20.45 -24.61
CA LEU A 230 -26.03 -21.30 -25.49
C LEU A 230 -26.40 -22.64 -24.83
N ALA A 231 -27.66 -23.04 -24.96
CA ALA A 231 -28.23 -24.26 -24.37
C ALA A 231 -28.08 -25.51 -25.28
N ASN A 232 -28.06 -26.70 -24.68
CA ASN A 232 -28.00 -27.99 -25.40
C ASN A 232 -29.02 -29.02 -24.92
N LYS A 233 -29.37 -29.99 -25.78
CA LYS A 233 -30.62 -30.77 -25.74
C LYS A 233 -30.58 -32.13 -25.01
N SER A 234 -31.80 -32.63 -24.76
CA SER A 234 -32.26 -33.80 -24.01
C SER A 234 -31.96 -35.22 -24.56
N VAL A 235 -31.56 -36.14 -23.66
CA VAL A 235 -31.90 -37.59 -23.52
C VAL A 235 -31.63 -37.97 -22.04
N GLY A 236 -32.32 -38.88 -21.32
CA GLY A 236 -33.57 -39.60 -21.54
C GLY A 236 -33.79 -40.77 -20.53
N THR A 237 -35.03 -41.24 -20.36
CA THR A 237 -35.49 -42.38 -19.52
C THR A 237 -35.40 -42.29 -17.97
N SER A 238 -36.44 -42.81 -17.31
CA SER A 238 -36.71 -42.62 -15.87
C SER A 238 -35.81 -43.40 -14.91
N VAL A 239 -35.01 -44.36 -15.39
CA VAL A 239 -34.07 -45.12 -14.56
C VAL A 239 -32.75 -44.38 -14.42
N ASP A 240 -32.33 -43.68 -15.49
CA ASP A 240 -31.14 -42.83 -15.47
C ASP A 240 -31.29 -41.65 -14.51
N ALA A 241 -32.50 -41.12 -14.30
CA ALA A 241 -32.72 -40.01 -13.36
C ALA A 241 -32.27 -40.33 -11.91
N HIS A 242 -32.56 -41.53 -11.41
CA HIS A 242 -32.13 -41.95 -10.07
C HIS A 242 -30.64 -42.30 -10.02
N LEU A 243 -30.10 -42.92 -11.07
CA LEU A 243 -28.67 -43.21 -11.20
C LEU A 243 -27.83 -41.93 -11.31
N LEU A 244 -28.32 -40.92 -12.03
CA LEU A 244 -27.65 -39.64 -12.26
C LEU A 244 -27.71 -38.76 -11.01
N ALA A 245 -28.84 -38.71 -10.30
CA ALA A 245 -28.92 -38.08 -8.99
C ALA A 245 -27.94 -38.70 -7.97
N HIS A 246 -27.86 -40.04 -7.91
CA HIS A 246 -26.93 -40.72 -7.01
C HIS A 246 -25.46 -40.52 -7.42
N LYS A 247 -25.15 -40.54 -8.72
CA LYS A 247 -23.78 -40.38 -9.25
C LYS A 247 -23.29 -38.95 -9.16
N ALA A 248 -24.17 -37.95 -9.31
CA ALA A 248 -23.85 -36.55 -9.06
C ALA A 248 -23.55 -36.30 -7.57
N ALA A 249 -24.35 -36.87 -6.67
CA ALA A 249 -24.09 -36.82 -5.23
C ALA A 249 -22.76 -37.49 -4.84
N LEU A 250 -22.43 -38.65 -5.45
CA LEU A 250 -21.15 -39.33 -5.20
C LEU A 250 -19.94 -38.56 -5.74
N HIS A 251 -20.02 -37.95 -6.94
CA HIS A 251 -18.94 -37.12 -7.46
C HIS A 251 -18.71 -35.84 -6.64
N ALA A 252 -19.76 -35.28 -6.02
CA ALA A 252 -19.63 -34.15 -5.10
C ALA A 252 -19.02 -34.54 -3.73
N ILE A 253 -18.88 -35.83 -3.42
CA ILE A 253 -18.30 -36.36 -2.17
C ILE A 253 -16.90 -36.95 -2.39
N ALA A 254 -16.58 -37.39 -3.61
CA ALA A 254 -15.31 -38.05 -3.97
C ALA A 254 -14.35 -37.15 -4.78
N ALA A 255 -14.51 -35.83 -4.68
CA ALA A 255 -13.65 -34.83 -5.33
C ALA A 255 -12.71 -34.08 -4.34
N ASP A 256 -12.72 -34.49 -3.07
CA ASP A 256 -11.69 -34.23 -2.05
C ASP A 256 -10.98 -35.55 -1.71
#